data_AF-A0A3A4VF21-F1
#
_entry.id   AF-A0A3A4VF21-F1
#
_cell.length_a   1.000
_cell.length_b   1.000
_cell.length_c   1.000
_cell.angle_alpha   90.00
_cell.angle_beta   90.00
_cell.angle_gamma   90.00
#
_symmetry.space_group_name_H-M   'P 1'
#
loop_
_entity.id
_entity.type
_entity.pdbx_description
1 polymer ?
#
loop_
_entity_poly.entity_id
_entity_poly.type
_entity_poly.pdbx_seq_one_letter_code
_entity_poly.pdbx_strand_id
1 'polypeptide(L)'
;MTIEDFKKLEIRIGRVVSAQKVENADKLLKLEVDFGPAKQDSEDESAKETPPRWPAESQDSSDGGGICANENNSRIIRQILSGIAQFYNPEDLIGKEFPFVVNLEPRIIRGLESQGMILAVNEGGKAVLLSPEKDVQEGSAIG
;
A
#
# COMPACT_ATOMS: atom_id res chain seq x y z
N MET A 1 -5.15 22.96 12.43
CA MET A 1 -5.35 21.84 11.49
C MET A 1 -6.80 21.45 11.56
N THR A 2 -7.53 21.50 10.44
CA THR A 2 -8.91 21.00 10.38
C THR A 2 -8.90 19.53 9.96
N ILE A 3 -10.04 18.85 10.11
CA ILE A 3 -10.23 17.48 9.58
C ILE A 3 -10.02 17.48 8.05
N GLU A 4 -10.42 18.55 7.37
CA GLU A 4 -10.20 18.70 5.92
C GLU A 4 -8.72 18.79 5.56
N ASP A 5 -7.91 19.48 6.37
CA ASP A 5 -6.47 19.53 6.16
C ASP A 5 -5.81 18.16 6.36
N PHE A 6 -6.30 17.36 7.33
CA PHE A 6 -5.83 15.99 7.52
C PHE A 6 -6.16 15.11 6.32
N LYS A 7 -7.38 15.21 5.77
CA LYS A 7 -7.80 14.45 4.57
C LYS A 7 -6.99 14.75 3.32
N LYS A 8 -6.34 15.92 3.23
CA LYS A 8 -5.43 16.24 2.13
C LYS A 8 -4.14 15.42 2.18
N LEU A 9 -3.79 14.83 3.31
CA LEU A 9 -2.69 13.87 3.40
C LEU A 9 -3.26 12.48 3.11
N GLU A 10 -2.79 11.86 2.04
CA GLU A 10 -3.12 10.47 1.76
C GLU A 10 -2.19 9.58 2.58
N ILE A 11 -2.70 9.05 3.68
CA ILE A 11 -2.00 8.08 4.51
C ILE A 11 -2.61 6.70 4.25
N ARG A 12 -1.77 5.74 3.86
CA ARG A 12 -2.17 4.36 3.55
C ARG A 12 -1.31 3.35 4.25
N ILE A 13 -1.88 2.21 4.62
CA ILE A 13 -1.12 1.05 5.07
C ILE A 13 -0.48 0.38 3.86
N GLY A 14 0.82 0.10 3.95
CA GLY A 14 1.56 -0.62 2.93
C GLY A 14 2.37 -1.76 3.55
N ARG A 15 2.56 -2.83 2.79
CA ARG A 15 3.38 -3.98 3.19
C ARG A 15 4.76 -3.88 2.56
N VAL A 16 5.82 -4.01 3.35
CA VAL A 16 7.19 -3.98 2.82
C VAL A 16 7.48 -5.31 2.13
N VAL A 17 7.79 -5.28 0.84
CA VAL A 17 8.13 -6.49 0.06
C VAL A 17 9.64 -6.66 -0.11
N SER A 18 10.40 -5.57 -0.07
CA SER A 18 11.86 -5.58 -0.13
C SER A 18 12.42 -4.44 0.72
N ALA A 19 13.53 -4.69 1.40
CA ALA A 19 14.23 -3.70 2.19
C ALA A 19 15.74 -3.89 2.05
N GLN A 20 16.47 -2.82 1.77
CA GLN A 20 17.92 -2.85 1.55
C GLN A 20 18.58 -1.61 2.14
N LYS A 21 19.82 -1.74 2.62
CA LYS A 21 20.63 -0.56 3.00
C LYS A 21 21.08 0.16 1.73
N VAL A 22 21.04 1.48 1.74
CA VAL A 22 21.50 2.27 0.59
C VAL A 22 23.02 2.41 0.63
N GLU A 23 23.67 2.13 -0.51
CA GLU A 23 25.12 2.29 -0.64
C GLU A 23 25.53 3.74 -0.36
N ASN A 24 26.61 3.92 0.39
CA ASN A 24 27.13 5.24 0.79
C ASN A 24 26.18 6.06 1.69
N ALA A 25 25.18 5.46 2.32
CA ALA A 25 24.27 6.13 3.26
C ALA A 25 23.89 5.22 4.44
N ASP A 26 24.72 5.19 5.49
CA ASP A 26 24.63 4.24 6.62
C ASP A 26 23.31 4.30 7.40
N LYS A 27 22.58 5.43 7.31
CA LYS A 27 21.32 5.65 8.02
C LYS A 27 20.08 5.39 7.17
N LEU A 28 20.24 5.12 5.87
CA LEU A 28 19.13 5.08 4.92
C LEU A 28 18.80 3.65 4.50
N LEU A 29 17.54 3.29 4.63
CA LEU A 29 16.96 2.10 4.02
C LEU A 29 16.19 2.48 2.76
N LYS A 30 16.34 1.67 1.72
CA LYS A 30 15.47 1.63 0.55
C LYS A 30 14.44 0.54 0.78
N LEU A 31 13.18 0.93 0.76
CA LEU A 31 12.03 0.05 0.91
C LEU A 31 11.28 0.00 -0.42
N GLU A 32 10.83 -1.19 -0.81
CA GLU A 32 9.78 -1.37 -1.81
C GLU A 32 8.51 -1.79 -1.06
N VAL A 33 7.45 -1.02 -1.24
CA VAL A 33 6.22 -1.14 -0.45
C VAL A 33 5.04 -1.40 -1.38
N ASP A 34 4.31 -2.46 -1.10
CA ASP A 34 3.08 -2.88 -1.78
C ASP A 34 1.87 -2.19 -1.15
N PHE A 35 1.10 -1.49 -1.98
CA PHE A 35 -0.15 -0.84 -1.63
C PHE A 35 -1.37 -1.55 -2.25
N GLY A 36 -1.21 -2.81 -2.61
CA GLY A 36 -2.27 -3.66 -3.13
C GLY A 36 -2.40 -3.59 -4.66
N PRO A 37 -3.49 -4.17 -5.21
CA PRO A 37 -3.73 -4.19 -6.64
C PRO A 37 -3.93 -2.77 -7.19
N ALA A 38 -3.37 -2.49 -8.37
CA ALA A 38 -3.73 -1.32 -9.13
C ALA A 38 -5.21 -1.44 -9.50
N LYS A 39 -6.05 -0.55 -8.95
CA LYS A 39 -7.43 -0.44 -9.41
C LYS A 39 -7.36 -0.16 -10.92
N GLN A 40 -7.87 -1.08 -11.74
CA GLN A 40 -8.42 -0.67 -13.02
C GLN A 40 -9.53 0.30 -12.66
N ASP A 41 -9.39 1.56 -13.07
CA ASP A 41 -10.44 2.57 -12.89
C ASP A 41 -11.68 2.08 -13.64
N SER A 42 -12.51 1.27 -12.97
CA SER A 42 -13.90 1.11 -13.32
C SER A 42 -14.59 2.39 -12.88
N GLU A 43 -14.58 3.39 -13.77
CA GLU A 43 -15.76 4.23 -13.93
C GLU A 43 -16.95 3.29 -14.14
N ASP A 44 -17.85 3.23 -13.16
CA ASP A 44 -19.27 2.79 -13.20
C ASP A 44 -19.65 2.26 -11.81
N GLU A 45 -20.74 2.60 -11.15
CA GLU A 45 -21.88 3.46 -11.48
C GLU A 45 -22.50 3.84 -10.12
N SER A 46 -22.89 5.10 -9.96
CA SER A 46 -24.02 5.45 -9.08
C SER A 46 -25.27 4.87 -9.75
N ALA A 47 -25.44 3.55 -9.65
CA ALA A 47 -26.59 2.84 -10.14
C ALA A 47 -27.80 3.31 -9.33
N LYS A 48 -28.58 4.17 -9.98
CA LYS A 48 -29.93 4.55 -9.57
C LYS A 48 -30.73 3.29 -9.26
N GLU A 49 -31.29 3.26 -8.06
CA GLU A 49 -32.28 2.28 -7.65
C GLU A 49 -33.37 2.11 -8.71
N THR A 50 -33.58 0.89 -9.20
CA THR A 50 -34.90 0.47 -9.68
C THR A 50 -35.19 -0.94 -9.14
N PRO A 51 -36.32 -1.16 -8.42
CA PRO A 51 -36.63 -2.43 -7.75
C PRO A 51 -37.06 -3.55 -8.73
N PRO A 52 -37.13 -4.81 -8.26
CA PRO A 52 -36.90 -6.00 -9.08
C PRO A 52 -38.17 -6.51 -9.78
N ARG A 53 -37.98 -7.29 -10.86
CA ARG A 53 -39.05 -8.10 -11.47
C ARG A 53 -38.59 -9.54 -11.71
N TRP A 54 -39.06 -10.45 -10.87
CA TRP A 54 -39.08 -11.92 -11.01
C TRP A 54 -40.38 -12.35 -11.74
N PRO A 55 -40.64 -13.60 -12.22
CA PRO A 55 -39.88 -14.89 -12.36
C PRO A 55 -39.51 -15.27 -13.81
N ALA A 56 -38.43 -16.01 -14.12
CA ALA A 56 -38.16 -17.48 -14.06
C ALA A 56 -38.36 -18.19 -15.41
N GLU A 57 -37.34 -18.94 -15.89
CA GLU A 57 -37.48 -20.25 -16.54
C GLU A 57 -36.11 -20.94 -16.72
N SER A 58 -36.17 -22.26 -16.80
CA SER A 58 -35.17 -23.29 -16.46
C SER A 58 -34.45 -23.93 -17.65
N GLN A 59 -33.34 -24.65 -17.35
CA GLN A 59 -32.66 -25.78 -18.04
C GLN A 59 -31.21 -25.47 -18.44
N ASP A 60 -30.27 -26.39 -18.58
CA ASP A 60 -29.93 -27.71 -18.03
C ASP A 60 -28.52 -28.02 -18.62
N SER A 61 -27.67 -28.70 -17.85
CA SER A 61 -26.57 -29.60 -18.28
C SER A 61 -25.34 -29.16 -19.12
N SER A 62 -24.17 -29.52 -18.53
CA SER A 62 -22.97 -30.17 -19.11
C SER A 62 -21.83 -29.41 -19.81
N ASP A 63 -20.63 -29.99 -19.62
CA ASP A 63 -19.28 -29.69 -20.14
C ASP A 63 -18.59 -28.46 -19.51
N GLY A 64 -17.33 -28.49 -19.04
CA GLY A 64 -16.16 -29.29 -19.40
C GLY A 64 -15.03 -28.31 -19.77
N GLY A 65 -13.87 -28.38 -19.10
CA GLY A 65 -12.71 -27.50 -19.33
C GLY A 65 -12.69 -26.29 -18.37
N GLY A 66 -11.67 -26.04 -17.53
CA GLY A 66 -10.25 -26.04 -17.81
C GLY A 66 -9.83 -24.64 -18.24
N ILE A 67 -9.32 -23.80 -17.32
CA ILE A 67 -8.14 -22.93 -17.48
C ILE A 67 -7.89 -22.07 -16.22
N CYS A 68 -6.66 -22.16 -15.72
CA CYS A 68 -5.75 -21.07 -15.40
C CYS A 68 -6.30 -19.80 -14.71
N ALA A 69 -6.01 -19.65 -13.41
CA ALA A 69 -5.86 -18.31 -12.85
C ALA A 69 -4.49 -17.77 -13.29
N ASN A 70 -4.46 -17.06 -14.41
CA ASN A 70 -3.38 -16.18 -14.80
C ASN A 70 -3.62 -14.80 -14.17
N GLU A 71 -3.39 -14.67 -12.86
CA GLU A 71 -3.49 -13.38 -12.17
C GLU A 71 -2.26 -12.51 -12.50
N ASN A 72 -2.26 -11.90 -13.69
CA ASN A 72 -1.50 -10.69 -13.96
C ASN A 72 -2.15 -9.52 -13.21
N ASN A 73 -2.17 -9.59 -11.88
CA ASN A 73 -2.64 -8.52 -11.03
C ASN A 73 -1.46 -7.56 -10.78
N SER A 74 -1.41 -6.46 -11.54
CA SER A 74 -0.36 -5.44 -11.40
C SER A 74 -0.51 -4.78 -10.03
N ARG A 75 0.47 -4.95 -9.15
CA ARG A 75 0.46 -4.33 -7.80
C ARG A 75 1.10 -2.95 -7.80
N ILE A 76 0.63 -2.07 -6.93
CA ILE A 76 1.18 -0.72 -6.74
C ILE A 76 2.39 -0.82 -5.81
N ILE A 77 3.58 -0.94 -6.39
CA ILE A 77 4.85 -0.92 -5.65
C ILE A 77 5.45 0.49 -5.70
N ARG A 78 5.85 1.03 -4.55
CA ARG A 78 6.54 2.32 -4.45
C ARG A 78 7.88 2.20 -3.76
N GLN A 79 8.87 2.95 -4.24
CA GLN A 79 10.16 3.09 -3.57
C GLN A 79 10.06 4.17 -2.49
N ILE A 80 10.42 3.81 -1.25
CA ILE A 80 10.42 4.74 -0.11
C ILE A 80 11.77 4.66 0.59
N LEU A 81 12.40 5.82 0.78
CA LEU A 81 13.67 5.93 1.47
C LEU A 81 13.44 6.40 2.90
N SER A 82 13.98 5.68 3.89
CA SER A 82 13.76 5.99 5.30
C SER A 82 15.04 5.99 6.12
N GLY A 83 15.22 7.04 6.93
CA GLY A 83 16.41 7.28 7.77
C GLY A 83 16.48 6.41 9.04
N ILE A 84 16.08 5.14 8.96
CA ILE A 84 15.88 4.25 10.11
C ILE A 84 16.86 3.07 10.16
N ALA A 85 17.87 3.03 9.28
CA ALA A 85 18.79 1.89 9.16
C ALA A 85 19.66 1.64 10.42
N GLN A 86 19.80 2.65 11.27
CA GLN A 86 20.50 2.56 12.54
C GLN A 86 19.65 1.92 13.67
N PHE A 87 18.36 1.70 13.43
CA PHE A 87 17.41 1.18 14.43
C PHE A 87 16.77 -0.15 14.04
N TYR A 88 16.72 -0.45 12.74
CA TYR A 88 16.06 -1.64 12.21
C TYR A 88 16.94 -2.31 11.16
N ASN A 89 16.98 -3.65 11.19
CA ASN A 89 17.56 -4.41 10.09
C ASN A 89 16.53 -4.48 8.94
N PRO A 90 16.99 -4.49 7.67
CA PRO A 90 16.08 -4.58 6.54
C PRO A 90 15.20 -5.84 6.58
N GLU A 91 15.77 -6.98 6.96
CA GLU A 91 15.07 -8.27 7.07
C GLU A 91 13.91 -8.26 8.07
N ASP A 92 14.03 -7.47 9.14
CA ASP A 92 12.97 -7.34 10.15
C ASP A 92 11.75 -6.57 9.65
N LEU A 93 11.86 -5.87 8.52
CA LEU A 93 10.78 -5.04 7.96
C LEU A 93 9.99 -5.79 6.90
N ILE A 94 10.58 -6.76 6.22
CA ILE A 94 9.95 -7.50 5.12
C ILE A 94 8.73 -8.25 5.64
N GLY A 95 7.60 -8.13 4.92
CA GLY A 95 6.31 -8.72 5.27
C GLY A 95 5.50 -7.93 6.30
N LYS A 96 6.08 -6.90 6.94
CA LYS A 96 5.36 -6.07 7.92
C LYS A 96 4.61 -4.91 7.28
N GLU A 97 3.59 -4.48 7.98
CA GLU A 97 2.68 -3.40 7.59
C GLU A 97 2.97 -2.13 8.38
N PHE A 98 3.06 -1.01 7.66
CA PHE A 98 3.28 0.31 8.25
C PHE A 98 2.42 1.37 7.56
N PRO A 99 2.10 2.47 8.24
CA PRO A 99 1.47 3.63 7.64
C PRO A 99 2.48 4.49 6.85
N PHE A 100 2.09 4.87 5.64
CA PHE A 100 2.88 5.71 4.74
C PHE A 100 2.07 6.89 4.22
N VAL A 101 2.69 8.05 4.10
CA VAL A 101 2.14 9.17 3.32
C VAL A 101 2.51 8.97 1.85
N VAL A 102 1.51 8.95 0.97
CA VAL A 102 1.68 8.53 -0.44
C VAL A 102 1.39 9.62 -1.47
N ASN A 103 0.96 10.81 -1.07
CA ASN A 103 0.70 11.93 -1.99
C ASN A 103 1.67 13.11 -1.83
N LEU A 104 2.83 12.86 -1.20
CA LEU A 104 3.91 13.86 -1.15
C LEU A 104 4.63 13.93 -2.50
N GLU A 105 5.11 15.11 -2.85
CA GLU A 105 6.02 15.29 -3.98
C GLU A 105 7.26 14.39 -3.79
N PRO A 106 7.64 13.60 -4.81
CA PRO A 106 8.82 12.77 -4.70
C PRO A 106 10.07 13.57 -4.37
N ARG A 107 10.93 13.00 -3.53
CA ARG A 107 12.18 13.64 -3.10
C ARG A 107 13.37 12.79 -3.50
N ILE A 108 14.33 13.41 -4.19
CA ILE A 108 15.60 12.76 -4.53
C ILE A 108 16.53 12.84 -3.33
N ILE A 109 16.98 11.68 -2.84
CA ILE A 109 17.93 11.54 -1.75
C ILE A 109 19.05 10.63 -2.26
N ARG A 110 20.27 11.17 -2.34
CA ARG A 110 21.47 10.41 -2.79
C ARG A 110 21.28 9.76 -4.18
N GLY A 111 20.56 10.44 -5.08
CA GLY A 111 20.29 9.94 -6.44
C GLY A 111 19.14 8.93 -6.54
N LEU A 112 18.52 8.56 -5.42
CA LEU A 112 17.33 7.70 -5.37
C LEU A 112 16.09 8.54 -5.10
N GLU A 113 14.99 8.23 -5.77
CA GLU A 113 13.70 8.90 -5.58
C GLU A 113 12.89 8.23 -4.47
N SER A 114 12.45 9.00 -3.46
CA SER A 114 11.49 8.55 -2.46
C SER A 114 10.10 9.04 -2.83
N GLN A 115 9.15 8.12 -3.00
CA GLN A 115 7.77 8.39 -3.44
C GLN A 115 6.75 8.35 -2.29
N GLY A 116 7.25 8.57 -1.07
CA GLY A 116 6.46 8.56 0.13
C GLY A 116 7.31 8.71 1.39
N MET A 117 6.65 8.58 2.53
CA MET A 117 7.26 8.67 3.85
C MET A 117 6.58 7.71 4.82
N ILE A 118 7.37 6.86 5.47
CA ILE A 118 6.87 6.01 6.58
C ILE A 118 6.63 6.86 7.82
N LEU A 119 5.52 6.63 8.53
CA LEU A 119 5.28 7.31 9.80
C LEU A 119 5.94 6.56 10.95
N ALA A 120 6.62 7.31 11.80
CA ALA A 120 7.31 6.81 12.98
C ALA A 120 7.25 7.85 14.09
N VAL A 121 7.27 7.38 15.33
CA VAL A 121 7.51 8.23 16.50
C VAL A 121 9.01 8.49 16.60
N ASN A 122 9.41 9.74 16.85
CA ASN A 122 10.77 10.08 17.21
C ASN A 122 10.84 10.30 18.72
N GLU A 123 11.48 9.38 19.43
CA GLU A 123 11.64 9.43 20.88
C GLU A 123 13.13 9.38 21.22
N GLY A 124 13.67 10.46 21.78
CA GLY A 124 15.09 10.51 22.18
C GLY A 124 16.07 10.26 21.04
N GLY A 125 15.69 10.59 19.80
CA GLY A 125 16.50 10.32 18.60
C GLY A 125 16.34 8.92 18.03
N LYS A 126 15.55 8.03 18.67
CA LYS A 126 15.18 6.71 18.16
C LYS A 126 13.89 6.79 17.35
N ALA A 127 13.88 6.16 16.18
CA ALA A 127 12.65 5.96 15.42
C ALA A 127 11.91 4.72 15.97
N VAL A 128 10.62 4.87 16.26
CA VAL A 128 9.71 3.77 16.64
C VAL A 128 8.62 3.68 15.58
N LEU A 129 8.60 2.59 14.82
CA LEU A 129 7.63 2.39 13.75
C LEU A 129 6.22 2.14 14.29
N LEU A 130 5.22 2.70 13.61
CA LEU A 130 3.80 2.47 13.87
C LEU A 130 3.32 1.27 13.08
N SER A 131 2.49 0.40 13.67
CA SER A 131 1.88 -0.75 12.98
C SER A 131 0.40 -0.85 13.33
N PRO A 132 -0.45 -1.38 12.43
CA PRO A 132 -1.84 -1.65 12.78
C PRO A 132 -1.91 -2.76 13.84
N GLU A 133 -2.92 -2.72 14.71
CA GLU A 133 -3.13 -3.74 15.75
C GLU A 133 -3.51 -5.12 15.16
N LYS A 134 -4.08 -5.11 13.95
CA LYS A 134 -4.55 -6.29 13.22
C LYS A 134 -4.08 -6.17 11.77
N ASP A 135 -3.99 -7.31 11.09
CA ASP A 135 -3.73 -7.34 9.65
C ASP A 135 -4.84 -6.58 8.90
N VAL A 136 -4.43 -5.77 7.94
CA VAL A 136 -5.34 -5.00 7.09
C VAL A 136 -4.96 -5.14 5.63
N GLN A 137 -5.89 -4.83 4.74
CA GLN A 137 -5.63 -4.88 3.31
C GLN A 137 -4.59 -3.82 2.93
N GLU A 138 -3.64 -4.18 2.07
CA GLU A 138 -2.67 -3.25 1.51
C GLU A 138 -3.39 -2.10 0.77
N GLY A 139 -2.93 -0.87 0.99
CA GLY A 139 -3.53 0.34 0.45
C GLY A 139 -4.71 0.89 1.25
N SER A 140 -5.11 0.25 2.36
CA SER A 140 -6.17 0.77 3.24
C SER A 140 -5.86 2.19 3.71
N ALA A 141 -6.84 3.08 3.58
CA ALA A 141 -6.72 4.48 4.00
C ALA A 141 -6.83 4.64 5.52
N ILE A 142 -6.10 5.59 6.08
CA ILE A 142 -6.21 6.01 7.47
C ILE A 142 -7.13 7.23 7.55
N GLY A 143 -8.09 7.22 8.48
CA GLY A 143 -9.13 8.24 8.57
C GLY A 143 -9.66 8.43 9.99
#